data_AF-A0A946UUZ4-F1
#
_entry.id   AF-A0A946UUZ4-F1
#
_cell.length_a   1.000
_cell.length_b   1.000
_cell.length_c   1.000
_cell.angle_alpha   90.00
_cell.angle_beta   90.00
_cell.angle_gamma   90.00
#
_symmetry.space_group_name_H-M   'P 1'
#
loop_
_entity.id
_entity.type
_entity.pdbx_description
1 polymer ?
#
loop_
_entity_poly.entity_id
_entity_poly.type
_entity_poly.pdbx_seq_one_letter_code
_entity_poly.pdbx_strand_id
1 'polypeptide(L)'
;MKIPLIAILTLLALTGCERDMMSERGFALPEGSPVAGREAFIYMQCHQCHTIAGDDTLPTIEDQEPYVQLGGKVTRIKTYGELVTAIINPSHKLADGYPKELVSEDGESNMYIYNRYMTVQELIDIVMYLQPNYEVVRPQVDYPIYTHP
;
A
#
# COMPACT_ATOMS: atom_id res chain seq x y z
N MET A 1 -23.41 -35.17 28.44
CA MET A 1 -22.56 -33.99 28.16
C MET A 1 -21.77 -34.20 26.86
N LYS A 2 -22.36 -33.99 25.67
CA LYS A 2 -21.65 -34.03 24.36
C LYS A 2 -22.06 -32.88 23.42
N ILE A 3 -23.12 -32.17 23.79
CA ILE A 3 -23.66 -30.99 23.08
C ILE A 3 -22.70 -29.77 23.08
N PRO A 4 -21.85 -29.48 24.10
CA PRO A 4 -21.03 -28.27 24.05
C PRO A 4 -19.87 -28.37 23.05
N LEU A 5 -19.37 -29.59 22.77
CA LEU A 5 -18.23 -29.80 21.87
C LEU A 5 -18.61 -29.56 20.39
N ILE A 6 -19.81 -29.97 19.99
CA ILE A 6 -20.31 -29.79 18.61
C ILE A 6 -20.56 -28.30 18.34
N ALA A 7 -21.13 -27.58 19.32
CA ALA A 7 -21.39 -26.14 19.20
C ALA A 7 -20.09 -25.32 19.06
N ILE A 8 -19.03 -25.70 19.80
CA ILE A 8 -17.71 -25.06 19.70
C ILE A 8 -17.06 -25.34 18.32
N LEU A 9 -17.16 -26.58 17.83
CA LEU A 9 -16.61 -26.96 16.53
C LEU A 9 -17.30 -26.23 15.36
N THR A 10 -18.62 -26.03 15.45
CA THR A 10 -19.37 -25.25 14.46
C THR A 10 -19.05 -23.75 14.49
N LEU A 11 -18.69 -23.21 15.67
CA LEU A 11 -18.34 -21.79 15.79
C LEU A 11 -16.94 -21.50 15.23
N LEU A 12 -16.00 -22.46 15.35
CA LEU A 12 -14.67 -22.42 14.72
C LEU A 12 -14.73 -22.50 13.18
N ALA A 13 -15.76 -23.14 12.62
CA ALA A 13 -15.93 -23.23 11.16
C ALA A 13 -16.43 -21.93 10.51
N LEU A 14 -16.92 -20.96 11.29
CA LEU A 14 -17.47 -19.70 10.80
C LEU A 14 -16.41 -18.58 10.67
N THR A 15 -15.16 -18.81 11.10
CA THR A 15 -14.08 -17.80 11.02
C THR A 15 -13.35 -17.79 9.67
N GLY A 16 -13.85 -18.48 8.65
CA GLY A 16 -13.08 -18.85 7.45
C GLY A 16 -13.16 -17.94 6.22
N CYS A 17 -13.88 -16.82 6.25
CA CYS A 17 -13.99 -15.92 5.08
C CYS A 17 -13.99 -14.45 5.51
N GLU A 18 -12.96 -14.03 6.24
CA GLU A 18 -12.64 -12.61 6.27
C GLU A 18 -12.10 -12.27 4.88
N ARG A 19 -12.90 -11.57 4.08
CA ARG A 19 -12.42 -11.04 2.80
C ARG A 19 -11.25 -10.15 3.14
N ASP A 20 -10.08 -10.46 2.59
CA ASP A 20 -8.94 -9.56 2.68
C ASP A 20 -9.40 -8.20 2.15
N MET A 21 -9.55 -7.24 3.05
CA MET A 21 -10.06 -5.90 2.72
C MET A 21 -9.13 -5.16 1.75
N MET A 22 -7.92 -5.69 1.53
CA MET A 22 -6.90 -5.19 0.62
C MET A 22 -7.04 -5.78 -0.79
N SER A 23 -7.74 -6.90 -0.95
CA SER A 23 -8.00 -7.54 -2.24
C SER A 23 -9.33 -7.07 -2.81
N GLU A 24 -9.26 -6.41 -3.97
CA GLU A 24 -10.44 -5.97 -4.70
C GLU A 24 -11.14 -7.15 -5.39
N ARG A 25 -12.43 -6.99 -5.70
CA ARG A 25 -13.18 -8.04 -6.38
C ARG A 25 -12.56 -8.35 -7.75
N GLY A 26 -12.06 -9.57 -7.92
CA GLY A 26 -11.45 -10.03 -9.17
C GLY A 26 -9.95 -9.76 -9.27
N PHE A 27 -9.31 -9.26 -8.20
CA PHE A 27 -7.87 -9.06 -8.13
C PHE A 27 -7.31 -9.55 -6.80
N ALA A 28 -6.42 -10.54 -6.85
CA ALA A 28 -5.72 -11.06 -5.69
C ALA A 28 -4.26 -11.30 -6.05
N LEU A 29 -3.35 -10.94 -5.15
CA LEU A 29 -1.96 -11.34 -5.25
C LEU A 29 -1.79 -12.71 -4.57
N PRO A 30 -0.87 -13.56 -5.05
CA PRO A 30 -0.43 -14.70 -4.27
C PRO A 30 0.31 -14.21 -3.01
N GLU A 31 0.63 -15.13 -2.10
CA GLU A 31 1.52 -14.82 -0.99
C GLU A 31 2.89 -14.35 -1.52
N GLY A 32 3.46 -13.37 -0.82
CA GLY A 32 4.80 -12.85 -1.05
C GLY A 32 5.57 -12.68 0.26
N SER A 33 6.80 -12.21 0.16
CA SER A 33 7.69 -12.00 1.29
C SER A 33 7.93 -10.51 1.53
N PRO A 34 7.44 -9.93 2.65
CA PRO A 34 7.76 -8.55 3.02
C PRO A 34 9.26 -8.29 3.16
N VAL A 35 10.04 -9.32 3.56
CA VAL A 35 11.50 -9.21 3.68
C VAL A 35 12.13 -9.09 2.30
N ALA A 36 11.78 -9.97 1.37
CA ALA A 36 12.25 -9.89 -0.02
C ALA A 36 11.75 -8.60 -0.68
N GLY A 37 10.56 -8.11 -0.30
CA GLY A 37 10.01 -6.86 -0.77
C GLY A 37 10.82 -5.65 -0.38
N ARG A 38 11.29 -5.60 0.89
CA ARG A 38 12.22 -4.57 1.34
C ARG A 38 13.54 -4.65 0.58
N GLU A 39 14.06 -5.84 0.36
CA GLU A 39 15.30 -6.05 -0.41
C GLU A 39 15.13 -5.58 -1.86
N ALA A 40 14.03 -5.94 -2.52
CA ALA A 40 13.70 -5.50 -3.87
C ALA A 40 13.48 -3.98 -3.95
N PHE A 41 12.84 -3.38 -2.94
CA PHE A 41 12.65 -1.92 -2.85
C PHE A 41 14.00 -1.17 -2.79
N ILE A 42 14.97 -1.71 -2.05
CA ILE A 42 16.32 -1.15 -1.96
C ILE A 42 17.11 -1.43 -3.24
N TYR A 43 17.06 -2.66 -3.75
CA TYR A 43 17.76 -3.09 -4.96
C TYR A 43 17.35 -2.28 -6.19
N MET A 44 16.04 -2.04 -6.36
CA MET A 44 15.50 -1.19 -7.42
C MET A 44 15.64 0.30 -7.11
N GLN A 45 16.24 0.65 -5.97
CA GLN A 45 16.49 2.02 -5.53
C GLN A 45 15.24 2.89 -5.40
N CYS A 46 14.09 2.28 -5.08
CA CYS A 46 12.85 3.02 -4.81
C CYS A 46 13.03 4.05 -3.69
N HIS A 47 13.94 3.77 -2.74
CA HIS A 47 14.28 4.66 -1.63
C HIS A 47 15.01 5.96 -2.03
N GLN A 48 15.44 6.12 -3.28
CA GLN A 48 15.95 7.41 -3.78
C GLN A 48 14.88 8.50 -3.71
N CYS A 49 13.65 8.13 -4.04
CA CYS A 49 12.52 9.05 -4.11
C CYS A 49 11.56 8.88 -2.93
N HIS A 50 11.54 7.70 -2.32
CA HIS A 50 10.56 7.32 -1.31
C HIS A 50 11.12 7.10 0.08
N THR A 51 10.45 7.69 1.08
CA THR A 51 10.52 7.23 2.47
C THR A 51 9.32 6.35 2.80
N ILE A 52 9.41 5.56 3.86
CA ILE A 52 8.28 4.78 4.38
C ILE A 52 7.94 5.31 5.77
N ALA A 53 6.68 5.64 6.01
CA ALA A 53 6.23 6.11 7.31
C ALA A 53 6.53 5.08 8.41
N GLY A 54 7.37 5.46 9.36
CA GLY A 54 7.76 4.61 10.49
C GLY A 54 8.94 3.66 10.23
N ASP A 55 9.58 3.72 9.06
CA ASP A 55 10.82 2.99 8.77
C ASP A 55 11.97 3.95 8.45
N ASP A 56 12.75 4.28 9.48
CA ASP A 56 13.95 5.12 9.40
C ASP A 56 15.22 4.27 9.11
N THR A 57 15.07 2.99 8.77
CA THR A 57 16.19 2.04 8.59
C THR A 57 16.62 1.88 7.13
N LEU A 58 15.91 2.54 6.21
CA LEU A 58 16.28 2.53 4.79
C LEU A 58 17.63 3.23 4.58
N PRO A 59 18.49 2.72 3.69
CA PRO A 59 19.75 3.38 3.38
C PRO A 59 19.49 4.78 2.81
N THR A 60 20.25 5.77 3.28
CA THR A 60 20.29 7.09 2.65
C THR A 60 21.25 7.09 1.48
N ILE A 61 20.99 7.96 0.50
CA ILE A 61 21.88 8.19 -0.64
C ILE A 61 22.42 9.61 -0.51
N GLU A 62 23.74 9.73 -0.56
CA GLU A 62 24.41 11.02 -0.46
C GLU A 62 23.92 11.96 -1.57
N ASP A 63 23.65 13.22 -1.21
CA ASP A 63 23.11 14.26 -2.09
C ASP A 63 21.74 13.96 -2.73
N GLN A 64 20.99 12.98 -2.19
CA GLN A 64 19.62 12.69 -2.62
C GLN A 64 18.68 12.56 -1.43
N GLU A 65 17.81 13.56 -1.27
CA GLU A 65 16.76 13.56 -0.26
C GLU A 65 15.46 13.00 -0.87
N PRO A 66 14.92 11.89 -0.35
CA PRO A 66 13.66 11.34 -0.83
C PRO A 66 12.52 12.30 -0.54
N TYR A 67 11.62 12.47 -1.50
CA TYR A 67 10.64 13.56 -1.48
C TYR A 67 9.19 13.10 -1.43
N VAL A 68 8.91 11.79 -1.55
CA VAL A 68 7.55 11.22 -1.42
C VAL A 68 7.51 10.17 -0.31
N GLN A 69 6.79 10.44 0.77
CA GLN A 69 6.51 9.45 1.79
C GLN A 69 5.40 8.48 1.35
N LEU A 70 5.65 7.18 1.54
CA LEU A 70 4.67 6.10 1.42
C LEU A 70 4.22 5.62 2.81
N GLY A 71 3.07 4.96 2.88
CA GLY A 71 2.46 4.54 4.14
C GLY A 71 1.81 5.69 4.91
N GLY A 72 1.68 5.51 6.22
CA GLY A 72 1.11 6.47 7.14
C GLY A 72 -0.42 6.46 7.17
N LYS A 73 -0.99 7.54 7.72
CA LYS A 73 -2.43 7.69 7.91
C LYS A 73 -3.11 8.07 6.60
N VAL A 74 -4.06 7.25 6.16
CA VAL A 74 -4.85 7.46 4.96
C VAL A 74 -6.34 7.42 5.28
N THR A 75 -7.15 8.13 4.49
CA THR A 75 -8.61 8.18 4.69
C THR A 75 -9.37 6.99 4.10
N ARG A 76 -8.67 6.17 3.32
CA ARG A 76 -9.20 4.96 2.67
C ARG A 76 -8.13 3.90 2.57
N ILE A 77 -8.57 2.65 2.50
CA ILE A 77 -7.69 1.51 2.25
C ILE A 77 -6.92 1.72 0.93
N LYS A 78 -5.64 1.35 0.95
CA LYS A 78 -4.82 1.17 -0.24
C LYS A 78 -4.82 -0.31 -0.61
N THR A 79 -5.48 -0.64 -1.72
CA THR A 79 -5.65 -2.02 -2.16
C THR A 79 -4.39 -2.52 -2.87
N TYR A 80 -4.25 -3.84 -3.03
CA TYR A 80 -3.17 -4.40 -3.83
C TYR A 80 -3.19 -3.89 -5.27
N GLY A 81 -4.38 -3.79 -5.87
CA GLY A 81 -4.55 -3.27 -7.23
C GLY A 81 -4.03 -1.84 -7.37
N GLU A 82 -4.30 -1.00 -6.38
CA GLU A 82 -3.80 0.37 -6.37
C GLU A 82 -2.28 0.47 -6.20
N LEU A 83 -1.69 -0.31 -5.30
CA LEU A 83 -0.24 -0.34 -5.10
C LEU A 83 0.48 -0.88 -6.35
N VAL A 84 -0.03 -1.97 -6.92
CA VAL A 84 0.49 -2.53 -8.18
C VAL A 84 0.40 -1.50 -9.30
N THR A 85 -0.76 -0.85 -9.46
CA THR A 85 -0.97 0.16 -10.52
C THR A 85 -0.01 1.33 -10.37
N ALA A 86 0.19 1.81 -9.14
CA ALA A 86 1.13 2.91 -8.87
C ALA A 86 2.58 2.55 -9.24
N ILE A 87 2.99 1.28 -9.10
CA ILE A 87 4.35 0.83 -9.43
C ILE A 87 4.53 0.62 -10.94
N ILE A 88 3.59 -0.03 -11.62
CA ILE A 88 3.74 -0.42 -13.03
C ILE A 88 3.24 0.65 -14.03
N ASN A 89 2.51 1.65 -13.53
CA ASN A 89 1.96 2.74 -14.32
C ASN A 89 1.92 4.05 -13.49
N PRO A 90 3.08 4.60 -13.10
CA PRO A 90 3.17 5.69 -12.13
C PRO A 90 2.53 7.00 -12.61
N SER A 91 2.45 7.24 -13.92
CA SER A 91 1.76 8.40 -14.49
C SER A 91 0.22 8.29 -14.46
N HIS A 92 -0.35 7.11 -14.20
CA HIS A 92 -1.81 6.94 -14.13
C HIS A 92 -2.44 7.78 -13.01
N LYS A 93 -1.72 7.89 -11.88
CA LYS A 93 -2.11 8.73 -10.76
C LYS A 93 -0.86 9.26 -10.04
N LEU A 94 -0.60 10.55 -10.22
CA LEU A 94 0.48 11.26 -9.51
C LEU A 94 0.22 11.36 -8.01
N ALA A 95 1.30 11.53 -7.24
CA ALA A 95 1.23 11.64 -5.78
C ALA A 95 0.50 12.92 -5.35
N ASP A 96 -0.59 12.75 -4.60
CA ASP A 96 -1.36 13.86 -4.03
C ASP A 96 -0.61 14.50 -2.86
N GLY A 97 -0.72 15.82 -2.68
CA GLY A 97 -0.14 16.54 -1.54
C GLY A 97 1.33 16.97 -1.71
N TYR A 98 1.93 16.71 -2.86
CA TYR A 98 3.29 17.13 -3.20
C TYR A 98 3.28 18.18 -4.34
N PRO A 99 4.30 19.07 -4.42
CA PRO A 99 4.46 19.97 -5.56
C PRO A 99 4.55 19.18 -6.87
N LYS A 100 3.86 19.63 -7.93
CA LYS A 100 3.79 18.89 -9.19
C LYS A 100 5.16 18.75 -9.84
N GLU A 101 5.94 19.81 -9.80
CA GLU A 101 7.27 19.91 -10.38
C GLU A 101 8.25 18.94 -9.70
N LEU A 102 7.95 18.50 -8.48
CA LEU A 102 8.74 17.54 -7.72
C LEU A 102 8.45 16.09 -8.12
N VAL A 103 7.20 15.79 -8.47
CA VAL A 103 6.72 14.42 -8.72
C VAL A 103 6.48 14.10 -10.20
N SER A 104 6.48 15.12 -11.06
CA SER A 104 6.19 14.98 -12.49
C SER A 104 6.84 16.06 -13.35
N GLU A 105 7.10 15.71 -14.61
CA GLU A 105 7.45 16.63 -15.71
C GLU A 105 6.46 16.40 -16.86
N ASP A 106 5.84 17.47 -17.38
CA ASP A 106 4.83 17.42 -18.45
C ASP A 106 3.65 16.45 -18.22
N GLY A 107 3.35 16.17 -16.95
CA GLY A 107 2.28 15.24 -16.55
C GLY A 107 2.71 13.78 -16.45
N GLU A 108 3.96 13.47 -16.79
CA GLU A 108 4.56 12.16 -16.60
C GLU A 108 5.27 12.07 -15.25
N SER A 109 5.15 10.94 -14.56
CA SER A 109 5.78 10.78 -13.26
C SER A 109 7.31 10.75 -13.37
N ASN A 110 8.00 11.37 -12.41
CA ASN A 110 9.46 11.26 -12.25
C ASN A 110 9.90 9.86 -11.77
N MET A 111 8.96 8.99 -11.37
CA MET A 111 9.28 7.62 -10.96
C MET A 111 9.75 6.79 -12.17
N TYR A 112 10.86 6.07 -11.98
CA TYR A 112 11.42 5.20 -13.02
C TYR A 112 10.43 4.09 -13.43
N ILE A 113 10.46 3.71 -14.72
CA ILE A 113 9.63 2.62 -15.28
C ILE A 113 10.39 1.29 -15.19
N TYR A 114 9.90 0.39 -14.35
CA TYR A 114 10.55 -0.90 -14.08
C TYR A 114 9.98 -2.09 -14.85
N ASN A 115 8.95 -1.91 -15.69
CA ASN A 115 8.16 -3.00 -16.28
C ASN A 115 8.97 -4.04 -17.08
N ARG A 116 10.19 -3.69 -17.51
CA ARG A 116 11.10 -4.58 -18.24
C ARG A 116 12.19 -5.21 -17.38
N TYR A 117 12.33 -4.77 -16.13
CA TYR A 117 13.44 -5.12 -15.23
C TYR A 117 12.96 -5.76 -13.93
N MET A 118 11.78 -5.38 -13.45
CA MET A 118 11.14 -5.96 -12.27
C MET A 118 10.38 -7.21 -12.66
N THR A 119 10.70 -8.31 -11.99
CA THR A 119 9.94 -9.55 -12.08
C THR A 119 8.58 -9.40 -11.40
N VAL A 120 7.63 -10.24 -11.80
CA VAL A 120 6.32 -10.29 -11.14
C VAL A 120 6.47 -10.63 -9.65
N GLN A 121 7.44 -11.47 -9.28
CA GLN A 121 7.67 -11.83 -7.88
C GLN A 121 8.17 -10.64 -7.06
N GLU A 122 9.13 -9.87 -7.57
CA GLU A 122 9.60 -8.64 -6.88
C GLU A 122 8.47 -7.63 -6.70
N LEU A 123 7.59 -7.47 -7.70
CA LEU A 123 6.40 -6.62 -7.58
C LEU A 123 5.47 -7.09 -6.46
N ILE A 124 5.17 -8.40 -6.41
CA ILE A 124 4.35 -8.99 -5.35
C ILE A 124 4.98 -8.72 -3.98
N ASP A 125 6.27 -9.00 -3.85
CA ASP A 125 7.00 -8.85 -2.60
C ASP A 125 7.07 -7.39 -2.15
N ILE A 126 7.33 -6.44 -3.07
CA ILE A 126 7.29 -5.00 -2.77
C ILE A 126 5.90 -4.60 -2.25
N VAL A 127 4.81 -5.07 -2.87
CA VAL A 127 3.46 -4.76 -2.39
C VAL A 127 3.23 -5.34 -0.98
N MET A 128 3.72 -6.55 -0.71
CA MET A 128 3.67 -7.16 0.63
C MET A 128 4.50 -6.40 1.67
N TYR A 129 5.62 -5.79 1.27
CA TYR A 129 6.41 -4.92 2.14
C TYR A 129 5.70 -3.59 2.43
N LEU A 130 5.06 -2.97 1.44
CA LEU A 130 4.47 -1.65 1.57
C LEU A 130 3.14 -1.66 2.31
N GLN A 131 2.27 -2.64 2.05
CA GLN A 131 0.88 -2.63 2.51
C GLN A 131 0.71 -2.45 4.03
N PRO A 132 1.49 -3.10 4.91
CA PRO A 132 1.32 -2.97 6.36
C PRO A 132 1.59 -1.56 6.89
N ASN A 133 2.24 -0.70 6.10
CA ASN A 133 2.59 0.66 6.52
C ASN A 133 1.42 1.65 6.37
N TYR A 134 0.27 1.24 5.83
CA TYR A 134 -0.90 2.10 5.65
C TYR A 134 -1.94 1.91 6.76
N GLU A 135 -2.17 2.95 7.55
CA GLU A 135 -3.18 2.98 8.60
C GLU A 135 -4.41 3.76 8.14
N VAL A 136 -5.59 3.12 8.12
CA VAL A 136 -6.82 3.81 7.74
C VAL A 136 -7.41 4.56 8.93
N VAL A 137 -7.49 5.88 8.81
CA VAL A 137 -8.09 6.76 9.83
C VAL A 137 -9.37 7.39 9.27
N ARG A 138 -10.48 7.26 10.02
CA ARG A 138 -11.74 7.92 9.66
C ARG A 138 -11.64 9.43 9.93
N PRO A 139 -11.89 10.30 8.94
CA PRO A 139 -11.98 11.73 9.18
C PRO A 139 -13.10 12.04 10.18
N GLN A 140 -12.85 12.90 11.17
CA GLN A 140 -13.93 13.51 11.94
C GLN A 140 -14.56 14.61 11.08
N VAL A 141 -15.64 14.26 10.38
CA VAL A 141 -16.50 15.24 9.69
C VAL A 141 -17.57 15.69 10.67
N ASP A 142 -17.57 16.98 10.99
CA ASP A 142 -18.64 17.61 11.75
C ASP A 142 -19.78 17.92 10.77
N TYR A 143 -20.86 17.15 10.84
CA TYR A 143 -22.00 17.33 9.94
C TYR A 143 -22.81 18.53 10.42
N PRO A 144 -23.04 19.57 9.59
CA PRO A 144 -23.94 20.64 9.97
C PRO A 144 -25.34 20.08 10.20
N ILE A 145 -25.85 20.22 11.42
CA ILE A 145 -27.22 19.86 11.77
C ILE A 145 -28.15 20.92 11.18
N TYR A 146 -28.80 20.60 10.08
CA TYR A 146 -29.85 21.45 9.53
C TYR A 146 -31.14 21.26 10.35
N THR A 147 -31.47 22.23 11.20
CA THR A 147 -32.78 22.29 11.84
C THR A 147 -33.80 22.79 10.81
N HIS A 148 -34.76 21.96 10.44
CA HIS A 148 -35.90 22.40 9.65
C HIS A 148 -36.85 23.25 10.52
N PRO A 149 -37.37 24.38 10.01
CA PRO A 149 -38.33 25.24 10.72
C PRO A 149 -39.72 24.60 10.87
#